data_AF-A0A4V2F5S7-F1
#
_entry.id   AF-A0A4V2F5S7-F1
#
_cell.length_a   1.000
_cell.length_b   1.000
_cell.length_c   1.000
_cell.angle_alpha   90.00
_cell.angle_beta   90.00
_cell.angle_gamma   90.00
#
_symmetry.space_group_name_H-M   'P 1'
#
loop_
_entity.id
_entity.type
_entity.pdbx_description
1 polymer ?
#
loop_
_entity_poly.entity_id
_entity_poly.type
_entity_poly.pdbx_seq_one_letter_code
_entity_poly.pdbx_strand_id
1 'polypeptide(L)'
;MKLENTKQTWQGSFSYLEDHSNLVQHIEVPFIMQIEEKEGSFFGTSVDDESKEVFDQPAMVTGFFEENMVSFILKYPYSYYRNEEGVLIVDKNKEHPDIHYTGFYDPDSQDFQGNWELVLDKIFFGNDYLEEVLQGPFEMKRIK
;
A
#
# COMPACT_ATOMS: atom_id res chain seq x y z
N MET A 1 -0.26 -23.94 24.41
CA MET A 1 -0.29 -22.47 24.31
C MET A 1 -1.29 -22.13 23.22
N LYS A 2 -2.42 -21.48 23.53
CA LYS A 2 -3.39 -21.09 22.51
C LYS A 2 -2.79 -19.90 21.75
N LEU A 3 -2.53 -20.08 20.46
CA LEU A 3 -2.24 -18.98 19.54
C LEU A 3 -3.55 -18.20 19.41
N GLU A 4 -3.70 -17.12 20.17
CA GLU A 4 -4.83 -16.22 19.97
C GLU A 4 -4.54 -15.34 18.76
N ASN A 5 -5.14 -15.71 17.63
CA ASN A 5 -5.18 -14.87 16.44
C ASN A 5 -5.85 -13.54 16.83
N THR A 6 -5.04 -12.48 16.91
CA THR A 6 -5.53 -11.16 17.32
C THR A 6 -5.88 -10.38 16.07
N LYS A 7 -7.18 -10.15 15.87
CA LYS A 7 -7.67 -9.27 14.82
C LYS A 7 -7.44 -7.81 15.21
N GLN A 8 -6.92 -7.03 14.29
CA GLN A 8 -6.60 -5.63 14.50
C GLN A 8 -7.11 -4.80 13.32
N THR A 9 -7.51 -3.57 13.63
CA THR A 9 -7.86 -2.58 12.61
C THR A 9 -6.88 -1.42 12.69
N TRP A 10 -6.41 -0.99 11.54
CA TRP A 10 -5.48 0.10 11.35
C TRP A 10 -6.09 1.11 10.40
N GLN A 11 -5.84 2.39 10.65
CA GLN A 11 -6.18 3.47 9.75
C GLN A 11 -4.90 4.22 9.37
N GLY A 12 -4.85 4.74 8.16
CA GLY A 12 -3.71 5.50 7.70
C GLY A 12 -4.01 6.26 6.42
N SER A 13 -2.97 6.87 5.87
CA SER A 13 -2.99 7.45 4.55
C SER A 13 -1.65 7.22 3.86
N PHE A 14 -1.68 7.17 2.52
CA PHE A 14 -0.49 7.28 1.70
C PHE A 14 -0.64 8.48 0.80
N SER A 15 0.47 9.05 0.36
CA SER A 15 0.42 10.13 -0.61
C SER A 15 1.36 9.94 -1.78
N TYR A 16 1.00 10.57 -2.88
CA TYR A 16 1.74 10.54 -4.14
C TYR A 16 1.63 11.88 -4.86
N LEU A 17 2.55 12.11 -5.78
CA LEU A 17 2.52 13.27 -6.66
C LEU A 17 1.75 12.91 -7.92
N GLU A 18 0.72 13.70 -8.23
CA GLU A 18 -0.04 13.58 -9.47
C GLU A 18 0.29 14.78 -10.36
N ASP A 19 0.71 14.52 -11.61
CA ASP A 19 0.97 15.55 -12.61
C ASP A 19 -0.24 15.71 -13.51
N HIS A 20 -1.06 16.74 -13.21
CA HIS A 20 -2.15 17.16 -14.08
C HIS A 20 -1.81 18.50 -14.72
N SER A 21 -1.56 18.49 -16.02
CA SER A 21 -1.61 19.68 -16.90
C SER A 21 -0.98 20.95 -16.29
N ASN A 22 0.28 20.84 -15.85
CA ASN A 22 1.14 21.90 -15.30
C ASN A 22 1.00 22.22 -13.80
N LEU A 23 0.28 21.40 -13.01
CA LEU A 23 0.27 21.52 -11.55
C LEU A 23 0.61 20.16 -10.91
N VAL A 24 1.69 20.14 -10.14
CA VAL A 24 2.01 19.01 -9.26
C VAL A 24 1.10 19.09 -8.05
N GLN A 25 0.19 18.13 -7.90
CA GLN A 25 -0.69 18.03 -6.73
C GLN A 25 -0.20 16.91 -5.83
N HIS A 26 -0.22 17.18 -4.53
CA HIS A 26 -0.02 16.16 -3.51
C HIS A 26 -1.38 15.55 -3.20
N ILE A 27 -1.56 14.29 -3.60
CA ILE A 27 -2.79 13.55 -3.32
C ILE A 27 -2.54 12.70 -2.08
N GLU A 28 -3.40 12.85 -1.08
CA GLU A 28 -3.41 12.00 0.10
C GLU A 28 -4.64 11.09 0.03
N VAL A 29 -4.42 9.78 0.14
CA VAL A 29 -5.47 8.77 0.05
C VAL A 29 -5.57 8.04 1.38
N PRO A 30 -6.68 8.19 2.12
CA PRO A 30 -6.91 7.46 3.35
C PRO A 30 -7.25 5.99 3.08
N PHE A 31 -6.86 5.11 3.99
CA PHE A 31 -7.18 3.69 3.95
C PHE A 31 -7.53 3.13 5.34
N ILE A 32 -8.27 2.02 5.33
CA ILE A 32 -8.53 1.17 6.49
C ILE A 32 -8.03 -0.23 6.19
N MET A 33 -7.25 -0.77 7.11
CA MET A 33 -6.64 -2.09 7.03
C MET A 33 -7.13 -2.97 8.18
N GLN A 34 -7.51 -4.21 7.87
CA GLN A 34 -7.87 -5.23 8.85
C GLN A 34 -6.87 -6.37 8.75
N ILE A 35 -6.16 -6.66 9.84
CA ILE A 35 -5.10 -7.68 9.86
C ILE A 35 -5.32 -8.70 10.97
N GLU A 36 -4.75 -9.87 10.77
CA GLU A 36 -4.65 -10.95 11.74
C GLU A 36 -3.19 -11.35 11.88
N GLU A 37 -2.66 -11.25 13.10
CA GLU A 37 -1.29 -11.66 13.40
C GLU A 37 -1.19 -13.16 13.63
N LYS A 38 -0.19 -13.79 13.01
CA LYS A 38 0.14 -15.20 13.16
C LYS A 38 1.65 -15.41 12.98
N GLU A 39 2.28 -15.99 14.01
CA GLU A 39 3.67 -16.47 13.95
C GLU A 39 4.71 -15.42 13.53
N GLY A 40 4.53 -14.15 13.96
CA GLY A 40 5.45 -13.04 13.64
C GLY A 40 5.17 -12.36 12.29
N SER A 41 4.18 -12.84 11.54
CA SER A 41 3.66 -12.16 10.35
C SER A 41 2.20 -11.77 10.57
N PHE A 42 1.68 -10.93 9.68
CA PHE A 42 0.27 -10.64 9.61
C PHE A 42 -0.25 -10.76 8.18
N PHE A 43 -1.53 -11.09 8.07
CA PHE A 43 -2.26 -11.14 6.81
C PHE A 43 -3.59 -10.44 6.98
N GLY A 44 -4.13 -9.88 5.91
CA GLY A 44 -5.32 -9.07 6.02
C GLY A 44 -5.79 -8.47 4.71
N THR A 45 -6.63 -7.47 4.84
CA THR A 45 -7.23 -6.74 3.72
C THR A 45 -7.17 -5.24 3.97
N SER A 46 -7.02 -4.45 2.91
CA SER A 46 -7.07 -2.98 2.95
C SER A 46 -8.09 -2.45 1.95
N VAL A 47 -8.74 -1.36 2.30
CA VAL A 47 -9.62 -0.59 1.43
C VAL A 47 -9.23 0.88 1.56
N ASP A 48 -8.97 1.51 0.42
CA ASP A 48 -8.65 2.93 0.33
C ASP A 48 -9.75 3.71 -0.42
N ASP A 49 -9.78 5.03 -0.21
CA ASP A 49 -10.84 5.88 -0.76
C ASP A 49 -10.80 6.04 -2.29
N GLU A 50 -9.65 5.79 -2.93
CA GLU A 50 -9.50 5.88 -4.39
C GLU A 50 -10.06 4.64 -5.08
N SER A 51 -9.86 3.46 -4.49
CA SER A 51 -10.08 2.17 -5.14
C SER A 51 -11.37 1.47 -4.74
N LYS A 52 -11.96 1.85 -3.59
CA LYS A 52 -13.13 1.17 -2.99
C LYS A 52 -14.36 1.07 -3.88
N GLU A 53 -14.57 2.03 -4.77
CA GLU A 53 -15.74 2.06 -5.68
C GLU A 53 -15.50 1.26 -6.96
N VAL A 54 -14.24 0.89 -7.23
CA VAL A 54 -13.82 0.32 -8.51
C VAL A 54 -13.53 -1.18 -8.40
N PHE A 55 -13.05 -1.63 -7.24
CA PHE A 55 -12.79 -3.04 -6.98
C PHE A 55 -13.97 -3.75 -6.30
N ASP A 56 -14.21 -4.99 -6.72
CA ASP A 56 -15.19 -5.90 -6.12
C ASP A 56 -14.64 -6.65 -4.89
N GLN A 57 -13.33 -6.54 -4.65
CA GLN A 57 -12.62 -7.18 -3.55
C GLN A 57 -11.59 -6.20 -2.96
N PRO A 58 -11.35 -6.25 -1.64
CA PRO A 58 -10.33 -5.40 -1.02
C PRO A 58 -8.93 -5.83 -1.48
N ALA A 59 -7.96 -4.92 -1.37
CA ALA A 59 -6.56 -5.27 -1.56
C ALA A 59 -6.10 -6.23 -0.47
N MET A 60 -5.26 -7.19 -0.83
CA MET A 60 -4.63 -8.09 0.13
C MET A 60 -3.43 -7.42 0.78
N VAL A 61 -3.23 -7.69 2.08
CA VAL A 61 -2.06 -7.25 2.82
C VAL A 61 -1.36 -8.45 3.45
N THR A 62 -0.04 -8.51 3.30
CA THR A 62 0.83 -9.45 4.01
C THR A 62 2.09 -8.76 4.47
N GLY A 63 2.46 -8.91 5.73
CA GLY A 63 3.64 -8.23 6.27
C GLY A 63 4.05 -8.75 7.64
N PHE A 64 4.88 -7.96 8.32
CA PHE A 64 5.35 -8.25 9.66
C PHE A 64 5.67 -6.96 10.42
N PHE A 65 5.69 -7.08 11.74
CA PHE A 65 6.25 -6.09 12.66
C PHE A 65 7.53 -6.66 13.25
N GLU A 66 8.60 -5.88 13.25
CA GLU A 66 9.88 -6.25 13.85
C GLU A 66 10.42 -5.07 14.66
N GLU A 67 10.52 -5.23 15.98
CA GLU A 67 10.90 -4.17 16.92
C GLU A 67 10.03 -2.91 16.78
N ASN A 68 10.57 -1.86 16.15
CA ASN A 68 9.89 -0.60 15.86
C ASN A 68 9.60 -0.42 14.35
N MET A 69 9.83 -1.43 13.53
CA MET A 69 9.62 -1.40 12.08
C MET A 69 8.34 -2.14 11.71
N VAL A 70 7.68 -1.66 10.66
CA VAL A 70 6.65 -2.39 9.94
C VAL A 70 7.04 -2.52 8.47
N SER A 71 6.87 -3.70 7.90
CA SER A 71 7.04 -3.94 6.47
C SER A 71 5.90 -4.80 5.95
N PHE A 72 5.27 -4.38 4.86
CA PHE A 72 4.18 -5.14 4.26
C PHE A 72 4.07 -4.92 2.76
N ILE A 73 3.42 -5.87 2.11
CA ILE A 73 3.03 -5.81 0.71
C ILE A 73 1.53 -5.59 0.66
N LEU A 74 1.12 -4.59 -0.10
CA LEU A 74 -0.26 -4.35 -0.51
C LEU A 74 -0.42 -4.79 -1.96
N LYS A 75 -1.42 -5.64 -2.23
CA LYS A 75 -1.71 -6.14 -3.58
C LYS A 75 -3.18 -5.98 -3.91
N TYR A 76 -3.49 -5.09 -4.85
CA TYR A 76 -4.83 -4.98 -5.44
C TYR A 76 -5.17 -6.21 -6.26
N PRO A 77 -6.47 -6.58 -6.37
CA PRO A 77 -6.87 -7.78 -7.09
C PRO A 77 -6.51 -7.71 -8.58
N TYR A 78 -6.52 -6.51 -9.17
CA TYR A 78 -6.26 -6.29 -10.59
C TYR A 78 -5.49 -4.99 -10.81
N SER A 79 -4.76 -4.93 -11.92
CA SER A 79 -4.11 -3.70 -12.38
C SER A 79 -5.15 -2.66 -12.76
N TYR A 80 -4.84 -1.39 -12.49
CA TYR A 80 -5.69 -0.27 -12.83
C TYR A 80 -4.87 0.92 -13.32
N TYR A 81 -5.51 1.82 -14.05
CA TYR A 81 -4.91 3.07 -14.52
C TYR A 81 -5.98 4.15 -14.66
N ARG A 82 -5.59 5.42 -14.60
CA ARG A 82 -6.49 6.52 -14.94
C ARG A 82 -6.44 6.77 -16.45
N ASN A 83 -7.61 6.87 -17.08
CA ASN A 83 -7.70 7.28 -18.48
C ASN A 83 -7.53 8.81 -18.63
N GLU A 84 -7.61 9.31 -19.87
CA GLU A 84 -7.48 10.75 -20.17
C GLU A 84 -8.57 11.63 -19.51
N GLU A 85 -9.69 11.03 -19.10
CA GLU A 85 -10.78 11.73 -18.40
C GLU A 85 -10.60 11.68 -16.86
N GLY A 86 -9.50 11.11 -16.38
CA GLY A 86 -9.23 10.93 -14.95
C GLY A 86 -10.02 9.79 -14.29
N VAL A 87 -10.71 8.97 -15.08
CA VAL A 87 -11.51 7.85 -14.61
C VAL A 87 -10.60 6.63 -14.42
N LEU A 88 -10.74 5.97 -13.26
CA LEU A 88 -10.08 4.70 -12.96
C LEU A 88 -10.65 3.58 -13.83
N ILE A 89 -9.77 2.94 -14.59
CA ILE A 89 -10.04 1.79 -15.43
C ILE A 89 -9.32 0.57 -14.85
N VAL A 90 -10.05 -0.53 -14.65
CA VAL A 90 -9.52 -1.79 -14.13
C VAL A 90 -9.34 -2.79 -15.26
N ASP A 91 -8.14 -3.36 -15.37
CA ASP A 91 -7.85 -4.49 -16.24
C ASP A 91 -7.86 -5.80 -15.43
N LYS A 92 -9.01 -6.47 -15.43
CA LYS A 92 -9.19 -7.74 -14.69
C LYS A 92 -8.33 -8.90 -15.22
N ASN A 93 -7.67 -8.75 -16.36
CA ASN A 93 -6.79 -9.79 -16.93
C ASN A 93 -5.34 -9.63 -16.51
N LYS A 94 -5.00 -8.53 -15.80
CA LYS A 94 -3.63 -8.22 -15.39
C LYS A 94 -3.56 -8.11 -13.87
N GLU A 95 -2.62 -8.84 -13.27
CA GLU A 95 -2.34 -8.68 -11.84
C GLU A 95 -1.77 -7.29 -11.54
N HIS A 96 -2.15 -6.75 -10.39
CA HIS A 96 -1.49 -5.55 -9.88
C HIS A 96 -0.07 -5.91 -9.42
N PRO A 97 0.95 -5.08 -9.72
CA PRO A 97 2.28 -5.24 -9.14
C PRO A 97 2.25 -5.09 -7.61
N ASP A 98 3.23 -5.66 -6.92
CA ASP A 98 3.31 -5.55 -5.46
C ASP A 98 3.67 -4.11 -5.07
N ILE A 99 2.95 -3.53 -4.10
CA ILE A 99 3.30 -2.25 -3.49
C ILE A 99 3.93 -2.55 -2.13
N HIS A 100 5.18 -2.12 -1.97
CA HIS A 100 5.97 -2.38 -0.77
C HIS A 100 5.91 -1.18 0.17
N TYR A 101 5.48 -1.39 1.41
CA TYR A 101 5.46 -0.39 2.46
C TYR A 101 6.53 -0.73 3.50
N THR A 102 7.35 0.25 3.87
CA THR A 102 8.30 0.14 4.98
C THR A 102 8.28 1.40 5.82
N GLY A 103 8.06 1.26 7.13
CA GLY A 103 8.00 2.38 8.05
C GLY A 103 8.46 2.03 9.46
N PHE A 104 8.58 3.07 10.28
CA PHE A 104 9.05 2.98 11.66
C PHE A 104 8.06 3.65 12.60
N TYR A 105 7.91 3.10 13.79
CA TYR A 105 7.07 3.64 14.84
C TYR A 105 7.70 4.90 15.43
N ASP A 106 6.93 5.98 15.42
CA ASP A 106 7.25 7.25 16.07
C ASP A 106 6.55 7.30 17.45
N PRO A 107 7.33 7.31 18.56
CA PRO A 107 6.76 7.39 19.91
C PRO A 107 6.01 8.68 20.22
N ASP A 108 6.33 9.79 19.55
CA ASP A 108 5.76 11.11 19.83
C ASP A 108 4.35 11.24 19.22
N SER A 109 4.19 10.83 17.97
CA SER A 109 2.88 10.80 17.26
C SER A 109 2.06 9.54 17.56
N GLN A 110 2.71 8.48 18.07
CA GLN A 110 2.13 7.16 18.33
C GLN A 110 1.58 6.47 17.06
N ASP A 111 2.28 6.63 15.95
CA ASP A 111 1.96 6.01 14.66
C ASP A 111 3.21 5.44 13.97
N PHE A 112 3.01 4.63 12.92
CA PHE A 112 4.07 4.24 12.00
C PHE A 112 4.11 5.22 10.84
N GLN A 113 5.30 5.68 10.48
CA GLN A 113 5.54 6.54 9.33
C GLN A 113 6.62 5.93 8.44
N GLY A 114 6.49 6.08 7.13
CA GLY A 114 7.44 5.48 6.20
C GLY A 114 7.19 5.84 4.77
N ASN A 115 7.67 5.01 3.85
CA ASN A 115 7.42 5.15 2.42
C ASN A 115 6.83 3.88 1.83
N TRP A 116 6.02 4.06 0.80
CA TRP A 116 5.60 3.02 -0.11
C TRP A 116 6.41 3.11 -1.41
N GLU A 117 6.61 1.97 -2.06
CA GLU A 117 7.32 1.84 -3.34
C GLU A 117 6.56 0.87 -4.25
N LEU A 118 6.45 1.24 -5.53
CA LEU A 118 5.82 0.46 -6.58
C LEU A 118 6.72 0.44 -7.81
N VAL A 119 7.16 -0.75 -8.23
CA VAL A 119 7.96 -0.91 -9.45
C VAL A 119 7.04 -1.07 -10.65
N LEU A 120 7.07 -0.10 -11.57
CA LEU A 120 6.22 -0.07 -12.76
C LEU A 120 6.80 -0.89 -13.91
N ASP A 121 8.10 -0.76 -14.16
CA ASP A 121 8.78 -1.44 -15.25
C ASP A 121 10.25 -1.74 -14.88
N LYS A 122 10.80 -2.76 -15.53
CA LYS A 122 12.22 -3.16 -15.41
C LYS A 122 12.82 -3.33 -16.79
N ILE A 123 13.77 -2.47 -17.14
CA ILE A 123 14.47 -2.51 -18.42
C ILE A 123 15.85 -3.15 -18.23
N PHE A 124 16.06 -4.31 -18.85
CA PHE A 124 17.31 -5.07 -18.73
C PHE A 124 18.35 -4.64 -19.79
N PHE A 125 19.60 -4.46 -19.36
CA PHE A 125 20.75 -4.16 -20.22
C PHE A 125 21.95 -5.02 -19.84
N GLY A 126 22.11 -6.17 -20.51
CA GLY A 126 23.15 -7.14 -20.16
C GLY A 126 22.83 -7.84 -18.84
N ASN A 127 23.70 -7.68 -17.84
CA ASN A 127 23.50 -8.22 -16.48
C ASN A 127 22.90 -7.18 -15.51
N ASP A 128 22.69 -5.95 -15.97
CA ASP A 128 22.12 -4.86 -15.17
C ASP A 128 20.67 -4.59 -15.60
N TYR A 129 19.95 -3.83 -14.77
CA TYR A 129 18.61 -3.36 -15.09
C TYR A 129 18.36 -1.94 -14.53
N LEU A 130 17.42 -1.23 -15.14
CA LEU A 130 16.86 0.02 -14.64
C LEU A 130 15.41 -0.23 -14.22
N GLU A 131 14.99 0.32 -13.09
CA GLU A 131 13.61 0.26 -12.61
C GLU A 131 12.96 1.64 -12.66
N GLU A 132 11.74 1.69 -13.16
CA GLU A 132 10.86 2.82 -12.96
C GLU A 132 10.05 2.58 -11.69
N VAL A 133 10.21 3.45 -10.69
CA VAL A 133 9.62 3.30 -9.36
C VAL A 133 8.78 4.52 -9.02
N LEU A 134 7.52 4.28 -8.64
CA LEU A 134 6.71 5.26 -7.92
C LEU A 134 6.90 5.07 -6.42
N GLN A 135 6.94 6.17 -5.68
CA GLN A 135 7.10 6.14 -4.23
C GLN A 135 6.46 7.35 -3.58
N GLY A 136 6.18 7.24 -2.30
CA GLY A 136 5.68 8.35 -1.50
C GLY A 136 5.55 7.99 -0.03
N PRO A 137 5.25 8.97 0.83
CA PRO A 137 5.15 8.72 2.25
C PRO A 137 3.83 8.05 2.61
N PHE A 138 3.82 7.39 3.76
CA PHE A 138 2.59 6.93 4.41
C PHE A 138 2.69 7.10 5.92
N GLU A 139 1.52 7.16 6.55
CA GLU A 139 1.37 7.05 7.99
C GLU A 139 0.24 6.07 8.33
N MET A 140 0.35 5.37 9.46
CA MET A 140 -0.75 4.55 9.97
C MET A 140 -0.70 4.32 11.47
N LYS A 141 -1.87 4.14 12.07
CA LYS A 141 -2.01 3.80 13.48
C LYS A 141 -3.12 2.80 13.73
N ARG A 142 -2.95 2.01 14.79
CA ARG A 142 -3.95 1.06 15.25
C ARG A 142 -5.13 1.80 15.84
N ILE A 143 -6.34 1.39 15.48
CA ILE A 143 -7.58 1.89 16.10
C ILE A 143 -8.19 0.84 17.04
N LYS A 144 -8.91 1.33 18.06
CA LYS A 144 -9.53 0.52 19.11
C LYS A 144 -10.79 -0.19 18.63
#